data_AF-A0A2S3VZB9-F1
#
_entry.id   AF-A0A2S3VZB9-F1
#
_cell.length_a   1.000
_cell.length_b   1.000
_cell.length_c   1.000
_cell.angle_alpha   90.00
_cell.angle_beta   90.00
_cell.angle_gamma   90.00
#
_symmetry.space_group_name_H-M   'P 1'
#
loop_
_entity.id
_entity.type
_entity.pdbx_description
1 polymer ?
#
loop_
_entity_poly.entity_id
_entity_poly.type
_entity_poly.pdbx_seq_one_letter_code
_entity_poly.pdbx_strand_id
1 'polypeptide(L)'
;MNAMNDDISAHAGEIALLEAHVGCLEVALQTALRLLTKEQQMDMLLHEQNRIKERDEQQVAHQIGPDADEFNDITSAHKWVAECIARVISETDTRGKGGNVTGGPVG
;
A
#
# COMPACT_ATOMS: atom_id res chain seq x y z
N MET A 1 19.10 28.18 26.01
CA MET A 1 18.99 27.56 24.68
C MET A 1 18.39 26.15 24.84
N ASN A 2 17.14 26.02 25.30
CA ASN A 2 16.48 24.71 25.50
C ASN A 2 15.25 24.48 24.60
N ALA A 3 14.57 25.55 24.16
CA ALA A 3 13.34 25.43 23.36
C ALA A 3 13.53 24.71 22.01
N MET A 4 14.68 24.88 21.37
CA MET A 4 14.96 24.31 20.05
C MET A 4 15.17 22.78 20.08
N ASN A 5 15.50 22.22 21.24
CA ASN A 5 15.71 20.78 21.41
C ASN A 5 14.41 20.06 21.79
N ASP A 6 13.52 20.76 22.50
CA ASP A 6 12.19 20.25 22.88
C ASP A 6 11.26 20.17 21.65
N ASP A 7 11.32 21.15 20.73
CA ASP A 7 10.54 21.14 19.48
C ASP A 7 10.94 19.97 18.55
N ILE A 8 12.23 19.66 18.44
CA ILE A 8 12.73 18.54 17.63
C ILE A 8 12.28 17.21 18.24
N SER A 9 12.30 17.10 19.57
CA SER A 9 11.84 15.89 20.27
C SER A 9 10.32 15.70 20.16
N ALA A 10 9.54 16.79 20.16
CA ALA A 10 8.10 16.75 19.96
C ALA A 10 7.73 16.31 18.53
N HIS A 11 8.39 16.89 17.52
CA HIS A 11 8.20 16.52 16.12
C HIS A 11 8.59 15.05 15.85
N ALA A 12 9.68 14.57 16.45
CA ALA A 12 10.06 13.16 16.35
C ALA A 12 9.00 12.21 16.95
N GLY A 13 8.35 12.61 18.05
CA GLY A 13 7.25 11.85 18.65
C GLY A 13 6.00 11.83 17.78
N GLU A 14 5.65 12.95 17.14
CA GLU A 14 4.53 13.04 16.21
C GLU A 14 4.76 12.20 14.94
N ILE A 15 5.97 12.22 14.38
CA ILE A 15 6.36 11.38 13.25
C ILE A 15 6.22 9.90 13.62
N ALA A 16 6.75 9.48 14.77
CA ALA A 16 6.65 8.09 15.22
C ALA A 16 5.19 7.64 15.42
N LEU A 17 4.32 8.53 15.90
CA LEU A 17 2.88 8.24 16.03
C LEU A 17 2.21 8.07 14.67
N LEU A 18 2.53 8.93 13.70
CA LEU A 18 2.04 8.83 12.33
C LEU A 18 2.51 7.54 11.65
N GLU A 19 3.79 7.18 11.80
CA GLU A 19 4.34 5.92 11.29
C GLU A 19 3.63 4.70 11.89
N ALA A 20 3.40 4.69 13.21
CA ALA A 20 2.65 3.63 13.87
C ALA A 20 1.21 3.52 13.34
N HIS A 21 0.54 4.67 13.13
CA HIS A 21 -0.82 4.70 12.59
C HIS A 21 -0.88 4.15 11.15
N VAL A 22 0.05 4.56 10.28
CA VAL A 22 0.17 4.03 8.92
C VAL A 22 0.42 2.52 8.93
N GLY A 23 1.29 2.04 9.83
CA GLY A 23 1.52 0.60 10.02
C GLY A 23 0.27 -0.18 10.41
N CYS A 24 -0.56 0.36 11.31
CA CYS A 24 -1.84 -0.26 11.67
C CYS A 24 -2.81 -0.31 10.48
N LEU A 25 -2.87 0.75 9.68
CA LEU A 25 -3.70 0.78 8.47
C LEU A 25 -3.24 -0.24 7.43
N GLU A 26 -1.92 -0.45 7.28
CA GLU A 26 -1.37 -1.48 6.38
C GLU A 26 -1.85 -2.87 6.78
N VAL A 27 -1.71 -3.21 8.06
CA VAL A 27 -2.10 -4.51 8.59
C VAL A 27 -3.60 -4.74 8.44
N ALA A 28 -4.42 -3.72 8.70
CA ALA A 28 -5.86 -3.79 8.54
C ALA A 28 -6.25 -4.00 7.06
N LEU A 29 -5.64 -3.24 6.14
CA LEU A 29 -5.87 -3.38 4.71
C LEU A 29 -5.47 -4.77 4.20
N GLN A 30 -4.28 -5.26 4.56
CA GLN A 30 -3.83 -6.59 4.17
C GLN A 30 -4.76 -7.69 4.71
N THR A 31 -5.27 -7.52 5.93
CA THR A 31 -6.22 -8.46 6.54
C THR A 31 -7.54 -8.47 5.78
N ALA A 32 -8.09 -7.29 5.48
CA ALA A 32 -9.32 -7.16 4.70
C ALA A 32 -9.17 -7.76 3.30
N LEU A 33 -8.05 -7.50 2.61
CA LEU A 33 -7.78 -8.05 1.27
C LEU A 33 -7.74 -9.58 1.27
N ARG A 34 -7.17 -10.19 2.31
CA ARG A 34 -7.12 -11.67 2.44
C ARG A 34 -8.50 -12.32 2.64
N LEU A 35 -9.53 -11.55 2.96
CA LEU A 35 -10.92 -12.03 3.04
C LEU A 35 -11.65 -12.02 1.68
N LEU A 36 -11.08 -11.34 0.67
CA LEU A 36 -11.65 -11.24 -0.67
C LEU A 36 -11.22 -12.41 -1.56
N THR A 37 -11.99 -12.67 -2.62
CA THR A 37 -11.58 -13.63 -3.66
C THR A 37 -10.43 -13.07 -4.50
N LYS A 38 -9.69 -13.95 -5.18
CA LYS A 38 -8.60 -13.53 -6.08
C LYS A 38 -9.08 -12.60 -7.20
N GLU A 39 -10.27 -12.85 -7.73
CA GLU A 39 -10.90 -11.98 -8.75
C GLU A 39 -11.18 -10.58 -8.18
N GLN A 40 -11.78 -10.49 -7.00
CA GLN A 40 -12.03 -9.22 -6.31
C GLN A 40 -10.74 -8.46 -5.99
N GLN A 41 -9.68 -9.16 -5.56
CA GLN A 41 -8.37 -8.55 -5.33
C GLN A 41 -7.77 -7.96 -6.62
N MET A 42 -7.88 -8.69 -7.73
CA MET A 42 -7.40 -8.23 -9.05
C MET A 42 -8.19 -7.03 -9.57
N ASP A 43 -9.52 -7.05 -9.41
CA ASP A 43 -10.39 -5.92 -9.80
C ASP A 43 -10.05 -4.66 -9.02
N MET A 44 -9.82 -4.79 -7.70
CA MET A 44 -9.39 -3.67 -6.86
C MET A 44 -8.01 -3.13 -7.28
N LEU A 45 -7.06 -4.02 -7.61
CA LEU A 45 -5.75 -3.60 -8.11
C LEU A 45 -5.88 -2.82 -9.43
N LEU A 46 -6.69 -3.32 -10.36
CA LEU A 46 -6.92 -2.68 -11.65
C LEU A 46 -7.61 -1.31 -11.48
N HIS A 47 -8.58 -1.22 -10.58
CA HIS A 47 -9.25 0.03 -10.24
C HIS A 47 -8.26 1.08 -9.73
N GLU A 48 -7.40 0.73 -8.77
CA GLU A 48 -6.41 1.68 -8.25
C GLU A 48 -5.37 2.09 -9.31
N GLN A 49 -4.94 1.15 -10.17
CA GLN A 49 -4.04 1.47 -11.29
C GLN A 49 -4.67 2.43 -12.31
N ASN A 50 -5.94 2.20 -12.66
CA ASN A 50 -6.67 3.08 -13.59
C ASN A 50 -6.84 4.48 -13.00
N ARG A 51 -7.17 4.59 -11.72
CA ARG A 51 -7.28 5.88 -11.03
C ARG A 51 -5.96 6.65 -11.00
N ILE A 52 -4.85 5.94 -10.75
CA ILE A 52 -3.50 6.54 -10.81
C ILE A 52 -3.25 7.12 -12.21
N LYS A 53 -3.54 6.32 -13.24
CA LYS A 53 -3.34 6.71 -14.63
C LYS A 53 -4.21 7.91 -15.06
N GLU A 54 -5.50 7.89 -14.75
CA GLU A 54 -6.42 8.99 -15.06
C GLU A 54 -5.96 10.31 -14.41
N ARG A 55 -5.44 10.23 -13.19
CA ARG A 55 -4.89 11.39 -12.49
C ARG A 55 -3.58 11.89 -13.11
N ASP A 56 -2.69 10.99 -13.52
CA ASP A 56 -1.46 11.38 -14.23
C ASP A 56 -1.79 12.07 -15.57
N GLU A 57 -2.81 11.58 -16.28
CA GLU A 57 -3.33 12.22 -17.50
C GLU A 57 -3.92 13.61 -17.22
N GLN A 58 -4.65 13.78 -16.10
CA GLN A 58 -5.16 15.08 -15.68
C GLN A 58 -4.04 16.07 -15.32
N GLN A 59 -2.97 15.62 -14.65
CA GLN A 59 -1.83 16.48 -14.34
C GLN A 59 -1.15 17.01 -15.61
N VAL A 60 -0.92 16.12 -16.58
CA VAL A 60 -0.36 16.49 -17.89
C VAL A 60 -1.26 17.48 -18.61
N ALA A 61 -2.58 17.23 -18.64
CA ALA A 61 -3.54 18.09 -19.32
C ALA A 61 -3.63 19.50 -18.73
N HIS A 62 -3.46 19.64 -17.41
CA HIS A 62 -3.57 20.92 -16.70
C HIS A 62 -2.22 21.63 -16.50
N GLN A 63 -1.11 21.09 -17.03
CA GLN A 63 0.25 21.61 -16.81
C GLN A 63 0.59 21.78 -15.31
N ILE A 64 -0.03 20.97 -14.46
CA ILE A 64 0.27 20.96 -13.03
C ILE A 64 1.62 20.25 -12.88
N GLY A 65 2.61 21.00 -12.45
CA GLY A 65 3.96 20.49 -12.24
C GLY A 65 3.99 19.38 -11.18
N PRO A 66 5.04 18.53 -11.19
CA PRO A 66 5.19 17.43 -10.23
C PRO A 66 5.27 17.89 -8.76
N ASP A 67 5.51 19.19 -8.52
CA ASP A 67 5.71 19.80 -7.20
C ASP A 67 4.45 20.51 -6.65
N ALA A 68 3.26 20.27 -7.21
CA ALA A 68 2.02 20.70 -6.58
C ALA A 68 1.75 19.80 -5.35
N ASP A 69 2.34 20.16 -4.22
CA ASP A 69 2.47 19.36 -2.99
C ASP A 69 1.21 18.56 -2.60
N GLU A 70 0.02 19.18 -2.67
CA GLU A 70 -1.24 18.54 -2.26
C GLU A 70 -1.65 17.35 -3.17
N PHE A 71 -1.20 17.33 -4.42
CA PHE A 71 -1.45 16.22 -5.35
C PHE A 71 -0.46 15.06 -5.17
N ASN A 72 0.74 15.33 -4.65
CA ASN A 72 1.78 14.31 -4.50
C ASN A 72 1.45 13.34 -3.36
N ASP A 73 0.86 13.84 -2.28
CA ASP A 73 0.52 13.04 -1.09
C ASP A 73 -0.61 12.04 -1.35
N ILE A 74 -1.70 12.48 -2.01
CA ILE A 74 -2.83 11.61 -2.38
C ILE A 74 -2.38 10.56 -3.40
N THR A 75 -1.49 10.95 -4.32
CA THR A 75 -0.89 10.03 -5.31
C THR A 75 -0.08 8.94 -4.64
N SER A 76 0.76 9.33 -3.68
CA SER A 76 1.61 8.42 -2.94
C SER A 76 0.80 7.45 -2.09
N ALA A 77 -0.31 7.89 -1.49
CA ALA A 77 -1.23 7.02 -0.76
C ALA A 77 -1.89 5.96 -1.67
N HIS A 78 -2.40 6.35 -2.84
CA HIS A 78 -3.00 5.39 -3.79
C HIS A 78 -1.99 4.39 -4.34
N LYS A 79 -0.77 4.85 -4.61
CA LYS A 79 0.32 3.97 -5.04
C LYS A 79 0.64 2.94 -3.95
N TRP A 80 0.72 3.36 -2.70
CA TRP A 80 0.96 2.47 -1.57
C TRP A 80 -0.16 1.44 -1.39
N VAL A 81 -1.43 1.84 -1.56
CA VAL A 81 -2.56 0.91 -1.57
C VAL A 81 -2.43 -0.13 -2.69
N ALA A 82 -2.10 0.29 -3.92
CA ALA A 82 -1.90 -0.62 -5.05
C ALA A 82 -0.74 -1.61 -4.78
N GLU A 83 0.36 -1.15 -4.20
CA GLU A 83 1.49 -1.99 -3.80
C GLU A 83 1.10 -3.01 -2.71
N CYS A 84 0.31 -2.59 -1.73
CA CYS A 84 -0.22 -3.47 -0.69
C CYS A 84 -1.11 -4.57 -1.26
N ILE A 85 -1.99 -4.22 -2.21
CA ILE A 85 -2.86 -5.20 -2.90
C ILE A 85 -2.02 -6.21 -3.70
N ALA A 86 -1.06 -5.73 -4.49
CA ALA A 86 -0.18 -6.58 -5.29
C ALA A 86 0.63 -7.55 -4.42
N ARG A 87 1.10 -7.11 -3.24
CA ARG A 87 1.80 -7.97 -2.29
C ARG A 87 0.92 -9.12 -1.78
N VAL A 88 -0.31 -8.83 -1.36
CA VAL A 88 -1.25 -9.85 -0.88
C VAL A 88 -1.58 -10.89 -1.96
N ILE A 89 -1.75 -10.45 -3.21
CA ILE A 89 -1.99 -11.34 -4.36
C ILE A 89 -0.79 -12.28 -4.57
N SER A 90 0.43 -11.75 -4.53
CA SER A 90 1.67 -12.54 -4.69
C SER A 90 1.87 -13.58 -3.58
N GLU A 91 1.59 -13.19 -2.32
CA GLU A 91 1.67 -14.10 -1.17
C GLU A 91 0.64 -15.24 -1.22
N THR A 92 -0.56 -14.97 -1.73
CA THR A 92 -1.59 -15.99 -1.88
C THR A 92 -1.27 -16.96 -3.03
N ASP A 93 -0.65 -16.49 -4.11
CA ASP A 93 -0.23 -17.32 -5.25
C ASP A 93 0.91 -18.29 -4.88
N THR A 94 1.83 -17.88 -4.01
CA THR A 94 2.94 -18.73 -3.53
C THR A 94 2.49 -19.81 -2.55
N ARG A 95 1.48 -19.55 -1.71
CA ARG A 95 0.88 -20.57 -0.82
C ARG A 95 0.15 -21.68 -1.58
N GLY A 96 -0.38 -21.38 -2.78
CA GLY A 96 -0.98 -22.38 -3.67
C GLY A 96 0.03 -23.35 -4.31
N LYS A 97 1.32 -22.98 -4.38
CA LYS A 97 2.37 -23.81 -4.99
C LYS A 97 3.16 -24.70 -4.01
N GLY A 98 2.94 -24.57 -2.69
CA GLY A 98 3.65 -25.35 -1.67
C GLY A 98 3.04 -26.72 -1.33
N GLY A 99 1.88 -27.06 -1.91
CA GLY A 99 1.11 -28.25 -1.54
C GLY A 99 1.25 -29.43 -2.50
N ASN A 100 2.43 -29.77 -3.00
CA ASN A 100 2.63 -31.07 -3.63
C ASN A 100 4.11 -31.50 -3.74
N VAL A 101 4.68 -32.09 -2.68
CA VAL A 101 5.88 -32.94 -2.79
C VAL A 101 5.76 -34.15 -1.84
N THR A 102 5.13 -35.20 -2.36
CA THR A 102 5.46 -36.65 -2.27
C THR A 102 5.78 -37.33 -0.92
N GLY A 103 5.00 -38.35 -0.59
CA GLY A 103 5.34 -39.39 0.40
C GLY A 103 4.51 -40.68 0.29
N GLY A 104 4.63 -41.38 -0.86
CA GLY A 104 4.44 -42.82 -1.17
C GLY A 104 3.37 -43.74 -0.50
N PRO A 105 2.88 -44.78 -1.22
CA PRO A 105 2.09 -45.86 -0.61
C PRO A 105 3.03 -46.86 0.09
N VAL A 106 2.66 -47.29 1.30
CA VAL A 106 3.25 -48.48 1.95
C VAL A 106 2.24 -49.61 1.78
N GLY A 107 2.69 -50.72 1.19
CA GLY A 107 1.90 -51.91 0.92
C GLY A 107 1.58 -52.76 2.14
#